data_AF-A0A1D9G557-F1
#
_entry.id   AF-A0A1D9G557-F1
#
_cell.length_a   1.000
_cell.length_b   1.000
_cell.length_c   1.000
_cell.angle_alpha   90.00
_cell.angle_beta   90.00
_cell.angle_gamma   90.00
#
_symmetry.space_group_name_H-M   'P 1'
#
loop_
_entity.id
_entity.type
_entity.pdbx_description
1 polymer ?
#
loop_
_entity_poly.entity_id
_entity_poly.type
_entity_poly.pdbx_seq_one_letter_code
_entity_poly.pdbx_strand_id
1 'polypeptide(L)' 'MLGFVAAGMGIALLPNSIRRFRRDGVVYRSVEPSTAEIVLAIAWRITNPCPTLEQFLQVVRDTANM' A
#
# COMPACT_ATOMS: atom_id res chain seq x y z
N MET A 1 -7.19 -11.85 6.85
CA MET A 1 -5.77 -11.99 7.24
C MET A 1 -5.49 -11.35 8.60
N LEU A 2 -5.55 -10.02 8.77
CA LEU A 2 -5.25 -9.37 10.06
C LEU A 2 -6.11 -9.87 11.24
N GLY A 3 -7.37 -10.25 11.01
CA GLY A 3 -8.21 -10.86 12.04
C GLY A 3 -7.67 -12.20 12.56
N PHE A 4 -7.00 -12.99 11.72
CA PHE A 4 -6.36 -14.25 12.14
C PHE A 4 -5.09 -13.99 12.96
N VAL A 5 -4.30 -12.98 12.58
CA VAL A 5 -3.14 -12.54 13.36
C VAL A 5 -3.58 -12.04 14.74
N ALA A 6 -4.62 -11.20 14.80
CA ALA A 6 -5.18 -10.71 16.06
C ALA A 6 -5.74 -11.82 16.96
N ALA A 7 -6.23 -12.90 16.36
CA ALA A 7 -6.69 -14.09 17.07
C ALA A 7 -5.56 -15.08 17.44
N GLY A 8 -4.29 -14.72 17.21
CA GLY A 8 -3.13 -15.55 17.55
C GLY A 8 -2.88 -16.73 16.61
N MET A 9 -3.51 -16.78 15.44
CA MET A 9 -3.41 -17.90 14.49
C MET A 9 -2.19 -17.82 13.54
N GLY A 10 -1.34 -16.80 13.64
CA GLY A 10 -0.11 -16.72 12.85
C GLY A 10 0.41 -15.31 12.62
N ILE A 11 1.25 -15.17 11.57
CA ILE A 11 1.88 -13.92 11.15
C ILE A 11 1.54 -13.59 9.69
N ALA A 12 1.68 -12.32 9.31
CA ALA A 12 1.48 -11.85 7.95
C ALA A 12 2.57 -10.84 7.55
N LEU A 13 3.06 -10.94 6.31
CA LEU A 13 3.90 -9.92 5.70
C LEU A 13 3.02 -8.86 5.04
N LEU A 14 3.29 -7.59 5.33
CA LEU A 14 2.46 -6.47 4.90
C LEU A 14 3.34 -5.32 4.40
N PRO A 15 2.87 -4.52 3.42
CA PRO A 15 3.53 -3.26 3.08
C PRO A 15 3.54 -2.31 4.27
N ASN A 16 4.59 -1.47 4.37
CA ASN A 16 4.73 -0.48 5.45
C ASN A 16 3.55 0.49 5.53
N SER A 17 2.86 0.77 4.42
CA SER A 17 1.66 1.62 4.39
C SER A 17 0.54 1.15 5.33
N ILE A 18 0.46 -0.16 5.59
CA ILE A 18 -0.56 -0.75 6.46
C ILE A 18 -0.31 -0.42 7.94
N ARG A 19 0.93 -0.10 8.33
CA ARG A 19 1.29 0.22 9.73
C ARG A 19 0.53 1.42 10.30
N ARG A 20 0.03 2.32 9.42
CA ARG A 20 -0.80 3.47 9.81
C ARG A 20 -2.15 3.05 10.39
N PHE A 21 -2.65 1.86 10.05
CA PHE A 21 -3.88 1.33 10.61
C PHE A 21 -3.57 0.58 11.90
N ARG A 22 -4.14 1.05 13.02
CA ARG A 22 -4.04 0.31 14.29
C ARG A 22 -5.10 -0.77 14.35
N ARG A 23 -4.68 -1.99 14.66
CA ARG A 23 -5.58 -3.11 14.96
C ARG A 23 -5.25 -3.67 16.33
N ASP A 24 -6.22 -3.64 17.22
CA ASP A 24 -6.08 -4.26 18.54
C ASP A 24 -5.71 -5.73 18.40
N GLY A 25 -4.77 -6.18 19.24
CA GLY A 25 -4.23 -7.53 19.20
C GLY A 25 -3.15 -7.76 18.13
N VAL A 26 -2.68 -6.73 17.42
CA VAL A 26 -1.62 -6.85 16.40
C VAL A 26 -0.42 -5.96 16.73
N VAL A 27 0.78 -6.53 16.67
CA VAL A 27 2.06 -5.79 16.77
C VAL A 27 2.75 -5.80 15.41
N TYR A 28 3.07 -4.62 14.90
CA TYR A 28 3.81 -4.45 13.64
C TYR A 28 5.32 -4.38 13.92
N ARG A 29 6.11 -5.19 13.20
CA ARG A 29 7.58 -5.21 13.26
C ARG A 29 8.16 -5.09 11.85
N SER A 30 9.27 -4.36 11.73
CA SER A 30 10.05 -4.35 10.49
C SER A 30 10.74 -5.69 10.29
N VAL A 31 10.88 -6.12 9.03
CA VAL A 31 11.60 -7.33 8.64
C VAL A 31 12.92 -6.91 7.99
N GLU A 32 14.02 -7.50 8.44
CA GLU A 32 15.37 -7.21 7.95
C GLU A 32 16.02 -8.49 7.38
N PRO A 33 16.74 -8.39 6.25
CA PRO A 33 16.88 -7.21 5.39
C PRO A 33 15.58 -6.88 4.63
N SER A 34 15.36 -5.59 4.30
CA SER A 34 14.17 -5.14 3.56
C SER A 34 14.30 -5.45 2.06
N THR A 35 14.27 -6.74 1.70
CA THR A 35 14.48 -7.21 0.32
C THR A 35 13.21 -7.32 -0.51
N ALA A 36 12.04 -7.19 0.13
CA ALA A 36 10.76 -7.28 -0.56
C ALA A 36 10.41 -5.94 -1.24
N GLU A 37 10.41 -5.95 -2.57
CA GLU A 37 9.87 -4.84 -3.36
C GLU A 37 8.37 -5.04 -3.61
N ILE A 38 7.61 -3.95 -3.49
CA ILE A 38 6.16 -3.94 -3.72
C ILE A 38 5.88 -2.82 -4.72
N VAL A 39 5.19 -3.17 -5.80
CA VAL A 39 4.79 -2.21 -6.83
C VAL A 39 3.39 -1.68 -6.52
N LEU A 40 3.27 -0.36 -6.43
CA LEU A 40 1.98 0.34 -6.45
C LEU A 40 1.78 0.93 -7.85
N ALA A 41 0.65 0.63 -8.48
CA ALA A 41 0.34 1.06 -9.84
C ALA A 41 -1.05 1.68 -9.94
N ILE A 42 -1.23 2.53 -10.94
CA ILE A 42 -2.52 3.13 -11.31
C ILE A 42 -2.83 2.70 -12.74
N ALA A 43 -4.09 2.30 -12.98
CA ALA A 43 -4.55 1.85 -14.29
C ALA A 43 -5.71 2.72 -14.76
N TRP A 44 -5.71 3.05 -16.06
CA TRP A 44 -6.79 3.77 -16.73
C TRP A 44 -6.94 3.25 -18.16
N ARG A 45 -8.09 3.55 -18.77
CA ARG A 45 -8.33 3.24 -20.18
C ARG A 45 -7.53 4.20 -21.06
N ILE A 46 -6.84 3.69 -22.08
CA ILE A 46 -6.06 4.52 -23.02
C ILE A 46 -6.91 5.60 -23.68
N THR A 47 -8.16 5.28 -24.02
CA THR A 47 -9.12 6.20 -24.63
C THR A 47 -10.01 6.94 -23.62
N ASN A 48 -9.54 7.18 -22.39
CA ASN A 48 -10.33 7.85 -21.37
C ASN A 48 -10.51 9.35 -21.70
N PRO A 49 -11.75 9.84 -21.95
CA PRO A 49 -11.98 11.23 -22.30
C PRO A 49 -12.00 12.18 -21.07
N CYS A 50 -11.74 11.67 -19.87
CA CYS A 50 -11.91 12.42 -18.62
C CYS A 50 -10.82 13.48 -18.42
N PRO A 51 -11.12 14.79 -18.45
CA PRO A 51 -10.12 15.85 -18.31
C PRO A 51 -9.41 15.86 -16.95
N THR A 52 -10.05 15.30 -15.92
CA THR A 52 -9.45 15.22 -14.58
C THR A 52 -8.38 14.13 -14.47
N LEU A 53 -8.30 13.19 -15.44
CA LEU A 53 -7.29 12.14 -15.42
C LEU A 53 -5.87 12.72 -15.52
N GLU A 54 -5.65 13.66 -16.44
CA GLU A 54 -4.32 14.25 -16.64
C GLU A 54 -3.84 14.96 -15.36
N GLN A 55 -4.72 15.72 -14.73
CA GLN A 55 -4.42 16.42 -13.48
C GLN A 55 -4.14 15.43 -12.33
N PHE A 56 -4.93 14.36 -12.22
CA PHE A 56 -4.68 13.32 -11.22
C PHE A 56 -3.33 12.62 -11.45
N LEU A 57 -2.99 12.27 -12.70
CA LEU A 57 -1.71 11.65 -13.03
C LEU A 57 -0.53 12.59 -12.74
N GLN A 58 -0.71 13.91 -12.89
CA GLN A 58 0.30 14.87 -12.51
C GLN A 58 0.55 14.85 -10.99
N VAL A 59 -0.50 14.93 -10.18
CA VAL A 59 -0.39 14.83 -8.71
C VAL A 59 0.29 13.53 -8.27
N VAL A 60 -0.04 12.41 -8.93
CA VAL A 60 0.58 11.11 -8.62
C VAL A 60 2.09 11.15 -8.89
N ARG A 61 2.52 11.67 -10.05
CA ARG A 61 3.95 11.78 -10.39
C ARG A 61 4.71 12.67 -9.40
N ASP A 62 4.10 13.79 -9.02
CA ASP A 62 4.70 14.72 -8.07
C ASP A 62 4.83 14.10 -6.67
N THR A 63 3.86 13.27 -6.27
CA THR A 63 3.86 12.61 -4.95
C THR A 63 4.72 11.34 -4.92
N ALA A 64 4.87 10.64 -6.05
CA ALA A 64 5.64 9.40 -6.14
C ALA A 64 7.15 9.61 -6.30
N ASN A 65 7.58 10.79 -6.78
CA ASN A 65 8.99 11.17 -6.91
C ASN A 65 9.55 11.92 -5.68
N MET A 66 8.75 12.08 -4.62
CA MET A 66 9.15 12.63 -3.33
C MET A 66 9.70 11.58 -2.36
#